data_AF-A0A7S0HA93-F1
#
_entry.id   AF-A0A7S0HA93-F1
#
_cell.length_a   1.000
_cell.length_b   1.000
_cell.length_c   1.000
_cell.angle_alpha   90.00
_cell.angle_beta   90.00
_cell.angle_gamma   90.00
#
_symmetry.space_group_name_H-M   'P 1'
#
loop_
_entity.id
_entity.type
_entity.pdbx_description
1 polymer ?
#
loop_
_entity_poly.entity_id
_entity_poly.type
_entity_poly.pdbx_seq_one_letter_code
_entity_poly.pdbx_strand_id
1 'polypeptide(L)'
;NLQMLPQLASILALSANVGQVHIGKGRGELTVATLTHPSGATAEVYLHGAHVTSWRPADGVERLFVSSASRYAAGKAIRGGIPVCFPQFSGRGPLPNHGFARTSSGWQVESMVSDGPSGE
;
A
#
# COMPACT_ATOMS: atom_id res chain seq x y z
N ASN A 1 33.87 -34.69 25.68
CA ASN A 1 33.56 -34.83 24.24
C ASN A 1 32.13 -34.36 24.06
N LEU A 2 31.98 -33.08 23.72
CA LEU A 2 30.70 -32.37 23.68
C LEU A 2 30.69 -31.50 22.42
N GLN A 3 30.91 -32.13 21.26
CA GLN A 3 30.62 -31.55 19.96
C GLN A 3 29.26 -32.06 19.51
N MET A 4 28.19 -31.39 19.94
CA MET A 4 26.93 -31.42 19.20
C MET A 4 26.07 -30.27 19.68
N LEU A 5 25.99 -29.23 18.85
CA LEU A 5 24.79 -28.45 18.52
C LEU A 5 25.20 -27.11 17.88
N PRO A 6 25.24 -27.06 16.54
CA PRO A 6 24.71 -25.91 15.84
C PRO A 6 23.68 -26.41 14.81
N GLN A 7 22.45 -26.70 15.25
CA GLN A 7 21.35 -26.96 14.32
C GLN A 7 20.09 -26.12 14.59
N LEU A 8 20.14 -25.17 15.54
CA LEU A 8 19.01 -24.28 15.78
C LEU A 8 19.07 -22.96 14.99
N ALA A 9 20.11 -22.73 14.19
CA ALA A 9 20.21 -21.53 13.35
C ALA A 9 19.38 -21.60 12.04
N SER A 10 18.72 -22.73 11.73
CA SER A 10 18.14 -22.98 10.40
C SER A 10 16.60 -22.91 10.29
N ILE A 11 15.84 -22.53 11.33
CA ILE A 11 14.36 -22.61 11.27
C ILE A 11 13.63 -21.25 11.18
N LEU A 12 14.32 -20.11 11.29
CA LEU A 12 13.64 -18.79 11.24
C LEU A 12 13.84 -17.97 9.96
N ALA A 13 14.55 -18.49 8.95
CA ALA A 13 14.81 -17.75 7.70
C ALA A 13 14.07 -18.30 6.47
N LEU A 14 12.95 -19.01 6.66
CA LEU A 14 12.20 -19.64 5.56
C LEU A 14 10.79 -19.04 5.33
N SER A 15 10.60 -17.75 5.63
CA SER A 15 9.39 -17.01 5.19
C SER A 15 9.67 -15.70 4.46
N ALA A 16 10.95 -15.40 4.16
CA ALA A 16 11.36 -14.05 3.74
C ALA A 16 11.02 -13.65 2.29
N ASN A 17 10.56 -14.58 1.43
CA ASN A 17 10.54 -14.32 -0.02
C ASN A 17 9.17 -14.49 -0.71
N VAL A 18 8.06 -14.50 0.02
CA VAL A 18 6.75 -14.30 -0.60
C VAL A 18 6.43 -12.82 -0.50
N GLY A 19 6.07 -12.16 -1.61
CA GLY A 19 5.57 -10.79 -1.55
C GLY A 19 4.42 -10.73 -0.55
N GLN A 20 4.53 -9.88 0.47
CA GLN A 20 3.55 -9.82 1.55
C GLN A 20 2.65 -8.60 1.36
N VAL A 21 1.35 -8.81 1.52
CA VAL A 21 0.39 -7.73 1.72
C VAL A 21 -0.03 -7.76 3.17
N HIS A 22 0.26 -6.70 3.89
CA HIS A 22 -0.21 -6.50 5.25
C HIS A 22 -1.33 -5.47 5.26
N ILE A 23 -2.52 -5.85 5.73
CA ILE A 23 -3.64 -4.94 5.93
C ILE A 23 -3.71 -4.57 7.40
N GLY A 24 -3.63 -3.27 7.70
CA GLY A 24 -3.60 -2.76 9.07
C GLY A 24 -4.14 -1.33 9.16
N LYS A 25 -3.78 -0.66 10.26
CA LYS A 25 -4.13 0.74 10.52
C LYS A 25 -2.96 1.65 10.14
N GLY A 26 -3.23 2.60 9.24
CA GLY A 26 -2.29 3.63 8.84
C GLY A 26 -2.55 4.94 9.57
N ARG A 27 -2.12 6.05 8.97
CA ARG A 27 -2.37 7.39 9.51
C ARG A 27 -3.87 7.65 9.66
N GLY A 28 -4.25 8.28 10.76
CA GLY A 28 -5.64 8.64 11.04
C GLY A 28 -6.57 7.44 11.21
N GLU A 29 -6.05 6.29 11.64
CA GLU A 29 -6.78 5.03 11.85
C GLU A 29 -7.49 4.47 10.60
N LEU A 30 -7.11 4.97 9.42
CA LEU A 30 -7.62 4.48 8.16
C LEU A 30 -6.98 3.13 7.82
N THR A 31 -7.78 2.22 7.25
CA THR A 31 -7.27 0.93 6.82
C THR A 31 -6.34 1.11 5.62
N VAL A 32 -5.17 0.49 5.71
CA VAL A 32 -4.10 0.58 4.71
C VAL A 32 -3.57 -0.81 4.39
N ALA A 33 -3.29 -1.06 3.12
CA ALA A 33 -2.54 -2.21 2.64
C ALA A 33 -1.10 -1.77 2.37
N THR A 34 -0.14 -2.39 3.04
CA THR A 34 1.29 -2.24 2.79
C THR A 34 1.77 -3.45 2.02
N LEU A 35 2.35 -3.21 0.86
CA LEU A 35 2.88 -4.24 -0.03
C LEU A 35 4.39 -4.25 0.10
N THR A 36 4.97 -5.44 0.24
CA THR A 36 6.40 -5.70 0.15
C THR A 36 6.68 -6.75 -0.92
N HIS A 37 7.67 -6.50 -1.76
CA HIS A 37 8.08 -7.40 -2.83
C HIS A 37 9.47 -7.98 -2.51
N PRO A 38 9.79 -9.23 -2.91
CA PRO A 38 11.12 -9.83 -2.68
C PRO A 38 12.29 -9.03 -3.27
N SER A 39 12.06 -8.20 -4.29
CA SER A 39 13.07 -7.28 -4.83
C SER A 39 13.41 -6.11 -3.88
N GLY A 40 12.74 -5.99 -2.74
CA GLY A 40 12.83 -4.84 -1.84
C GLY A 40 11.89 -3.67 -2.18
N ALA A 41 11.11 -3.76 -3.26
CA ALA A 41 10.12 -2.74 -3.60
C ALA A 41 8.95 -2.76 -2.59
N THR A 42 8.39 -1.59 -2.31
CA THR A 42 7.26 -1.41 -1.37
C THR A 42 6.22 -0.42 -1.90
N ALA A 43 4.98 -0.57 -1.46
CA ALA A 43 3.91 0.40 -1.73
C ALA A 43 2.91 0.49 -0.56
N GLU A 44 2.23 1.63 -0.44
CA GLU A 44 1.18 1.89 0.56
C GLU A 44 -0.12 2.31 -0.13
N VAL A 45 -1.20 1.56 0.08
CA VAL A 45 -2.53 1.82 -0.52
C VAL A 45 -3.57 1.94 0.60
N TYR A 46 -4.17 3.12 0.77
CA TYR A 46 -5.30 3.28 1.68
C TYR A 46 -6.58 2.78 1.02
N LEU A 47 -7.37 1.98 1.75
CA LEU A 47 -8.71 1.60 1.30
C LEU A 47 -9.64 2.80 1.24
N HIS A 48 -9.37 3.87 2.02
CA HIS A 48 -10.03 5.15 1.80
C HIS A 48 -9.63 5.71 0.42
N GLY A 49 -10.58 5.65 -0.52
CA GLY A 49 -10.40 6.09 -1.89
C GLY A 49 -9.55 5.20 -2.80
N ALA A 50 -9.18 3.99 -2.36
CA ALA A 50 -8.17 3.14 -3.02
C ALA A 50 -6.91 3.94 -3.41
N HIS A 51 -6.41 4.72 -2.45
CA HIS A 51 -5.48 5.80 -2.70
C HIS A 51 -4.04 5.33 -2.45
N VAL A 52 -3.23 5.26 -3.51
CA VAL A 52 -1.80 4.94 -3.39
C VAL A 52 -1.06 6.15 -2.85
N THR A 53 -0.34 6.00 -1.74
CA THR A 53 0.31 7.10 -1.02
C THR A 53 1.83 6.95 -0.89
N SER A 54 2.37 5.77 -1.17
CA SER A 54 3.81 5.54 -1.23
C SER A 54 4.09 4.49 -2.30
N TRP A 55 5.19 4.69 -3.03
CA TRP A 55 5.80 3.66 -3.85
C TRP A 55 7.31 3.85 -3.86
N ARG A 56 8.02 2.84 -3.39
CA ARG A 56 9.49 2.77 -3.39
C ARG A 56 9.92 1.56 -4.20
N PRO A 57 10.61 1.72 -5.33
CA PRO A 57 11.25 0.62 -6.03
C PRO A 57 12.35 -0.02 -5.18
N ALA A 58 13.06 -1.00 -5.75
CA ALA A 58 14.16 -1.71 -5.08
C ALA A 58 15.31 -0.78 -4.61
N ASP A 59 15.43 0.42 -5.19
CA ASP A 59 16.39 1.44 -4.76
C ASP A 59 15.98 2.18 -3.47
N GLY A 60 14.79 1.90 -2.94
CA GLY A 60 14.25 2.48 -1.71
C GLY A 60 13.81 3.94 -1.82
N VAL A 61 13.89 4.56 -3.00
CA VAL A 61 13.59 5.98 -3.19
C VAL A 61 12.10 6.19 -3.44
N GLU A 62 11.47 7.06 -2.65
CA GLU A 62 10.06 7.41 -2.79
C GLU A 62 9.79 8.08 -4.16
N ARG A 63 8.75 7.58 -4.85
CA ARG A 63 8.32 8.11 -6.16
C ARG A 63 7.11 9.01 -6.07
N LEU A 64 6.34 8.92 -5.00
CA LEU A 64 5.09 9.66 -4.87
C LEU A 64 5.25 10.80 -3.86
N PHE A 65 4.96 12.02 -4.30
CA PHE A 65 4.79 13.13 -3.39
C PHE A 65 3.45 13.00 -2.65
N VAL A 66 3.49 13.06 -1.32
CA VAL A 66 2.32 13.27 -0.46
C VAL A 66 2.56 14.46 0.43
N SER A 67 1.60 15.39 0.48
CA SER A 67 1.69 16.57 1.33
C SER A 67 1.76 16.16 2.80
N SER A 68 2.75 16.67 3.53
CA SER A 68 2.84 16.51 5.00
C SER A 68 1.62 17.08 5.74
N ALA A 69 0.92 18.04 5.13
CA ALA A 69 -0.30 18.62 5.67
C ALA A 69 -1.57 17.82 5.30
N SER A 70 -1.45 16.73 4.52
CA SER A 70 -2.59 15.90 4.12
C SER A 70 -3.36 15.39 5.35
N ARG A 71 -4.68 15.33 5.25
CA ARG A 71 -5.55 14.86 6.34
C ARG A 71 -5.98 13.43 6.03
N TYR A 72 -5.59 12.51 6.89
CA TYR A 72 -6.02 11.12 6.84
C TYR A 72 -7.27 10.97 7.70
N ALA A 73 -8.44 11.13 7.07
CA ALA A 73 -9.72 11.03 7.74
C ALA A 73 -10.82 10.62 6.76
N ALA A 74 -11.86 9.97 7.28
CA ALA A 74 -13.02 9.57 6.49
C ALA A 74 -13.66 10.79 5.78
N GLY A 75 -14.06 10.60 4.52
CA GLY A 75 -14.65 11.65 3.69
C GLY A 75 -13.69 12.79 3.26
N LYS A 76 -12.39 12.75 3.59
CA LYS A 76 -11.42 13.78 3.19
C LYS A 76 -10.44 13.25 2.15
N ALA A 77 -10.20 14.02 1.09
CA ALA A 77 -9.24 13.62 0.06
C ALA A 77 -7.80 13.70 0.60
N ILE A 78 -7.02 12.63 0.38
CA ILE A 78 -5.58 12.63 0.62
C ILE A 78 -4.91 13.49 -0.46
N ARG A 79 -3.99 14.37 -0.07
CA ARG A 79 -3.31 15.31 -0.98
C ARG A 79 -1.94 14.80 -1.43
N GLY A 80 -1.84 14.42 -2.70
CA GLY A 80 -0.68 13.77 -3.31
C GLY A 80 -0.97 12.30 -3.62
N GLY A 81 0.06 11.51 -3.92
CA GLY A 81 -0.10 10.12 -4.32
C GLY A 81 -0.88 9.97 -5.62
N ILE A 82 -1.71 8.93 -5.72
CA ILE A 82 -2.52 8.62 -6.89
C ILE A 82 -4.02 8.65 -6.53
N PRO A 83 -4.72 9.79 -6.71
CA PRO A 83 -6.15 9.91 -6.43
C PRO A 83 -7.03 9.36 -7.57
N VAL A 84 -8.04 8.56 -7.23
CA VAL A 84 -9.09 8.14 -8.18
C VAL A 84 -10.14 9.25 -8.35
N CYS A 85 -10.17 9.88 -9.53
CA CYS A 85 -11.15 10.90 -9.89
C CYS A 85 -12.32 10.25 -10.65
N PHE A 86 -13.44 9.98 -9.97
CA PHE A 86 -14.59 9.29 -10.57
C PHE A 86 -15.90 9.59 -9.79
N PRO A 87 -17.05 9.69 -10.47
CA PRO A 87 -17.26 9.64 -11.93
C PRO A 87 -17.05 10.99 -12.63
N GLN A 88 -16.55 12.00 -11.92
CA GLN A 88 -16.38 13.35 -12.44
C GLN A 88 -14.91 13.75 -12.40
N PHE A 89 -14.43 14.43 -13.43
CA PHE A 89 -13.13 15.10 -13.42
C PHE A 89 -13.30 16.60 -13.18
N SER A 90 -12.53 17.17 -12.24
CA SER A 90 -12.65 18.57 -11.84
C SER A 90 -14.09 18.90 -11.39
N GLY A 91 -14.52 20.15 -11.55
CA GLY A 91 -15.89 20.62 -11.32
C GLY A 91 -16.80 20.52 -12.55
N ARG A 92 -16.52 19.60 -13.49
CA ARG A 92 -17.27 19.48 -14.76
C ARG A 92 -18.57 18.66 -14.61
N GLY A 93 -19.36 18.96 -13.58
CA GLY A 93 -20.65 18.30 -13.34
C GLY A 93 -21.21 18.61 -11.95
N PRO A 94 -22.32 17.95 -11.55
CA PRO A 94 -23.06 18.29 -10.34
C PRO A 94 -22.44 17.72 -9.05
N LEU A 95 -21.42 16.87 -9.17
CA LEU A 95 -20.77 16.23 -8.03
C LEU A 95 -19.64 17.12 -7.47
N PRO A 96 -19.15 16.85 -6.24
CA PRO A 96 -17.95 17.49 -5.74
C PRO A 96 -16.77 17.38 -6.72
N ASN A 97 -15.80 18.29 -6.61
CA ASN A 97 -14.63 18.28 -7.46
C ASN A 97 -13.93 16.90 -7.43
N HIS A 98 -13.78 16.32 -8.62
CA HIS A 98 -13.23 14.98 -8.86
C HIS A 98 -14.12 13.79 -8.41
N GLY A 99 -15.42 14.01 -8.27
CA GLY A 99 -16.38 12.99 -7.85
C GLY A 99 -16.19 12.56 -6.40
N PHE A 100 -16.62 11.35 -6.06
CA PHE A 100 -16.64 10.85 -4.68
C PHE A 100 -15.68 9.67 -4.43
N ALA A 101 -15.12 9.06 -5.48
CA ALA A 101 -14.34 7.83 -5.37
C ALA A 101 -13.17 7.97 -4.37
N ARG A 102 -12.33 9.01 -4.52
CA ARG A 102 -11.18 9.31 -3.63
C ARG A 102 -11.52 9.66 -2.17
N THR A 103 -12.79 9.85 -1.84
CA THR A 103 -13.25 10.12 -0.47
C THR A 103 -14.13 9.02 0.10
N SER A 104 -14.35 7.94 -0.66
CA SER A 104 -15.18 6.82 -0.27
C SER A 104 -14.43 5.91 0.71
N SER A 105 -15.12 5.50 1.79
CA SER A 105 -14.67 4.46 2.71
C SER A 105 -15.11 3.05 2.30
N GLY A 106 -15.81 2.91 1.17
CA GLY A 106 -16.43 1.66 0.73
C GLY A 106 -15.54 0.74 -0.12
N TRP A 107 -14.28 1.11 -0.37
CA TRP A 107 -13.39 0.21 -1.12
C TRP A 107 -12.96 -0.96 -0.25
N GLN A 108 -12.90 -2.12 -0.87
CA GLN A 108 -12.49 -3.37 -0.24
C GLN A 108 -11.42 -4.03 -1.12
N VAL A 109 -10.50 -4.74 -0.48
CA VAL A 109 -9.59 -5.63 -1.20
C VAL A 109 -10.39 -6.85 -1.60
N GLU A 110 -10.62 -7.03 -2.88
CA GLU A 110 -11.34 -8.20 -3.41
C GLU A 110 -10.44 -9.43 -3.46
N SER A 111 -9.21 -9.28 -3.97
CA SER A 111 -8.22 -10.34 -4.03
C SER A 111 -6.80 -9.76 -3.93
N MET A 112 -5.86 -10.62 -3.54
CA MET A 112 -4.43 -10.32 -3.50
C MET A 112 -3.72 -11.43 -4.25
N VAL A 113 -2.98 -11.06 -5.29
CA VAL A 113 -2.23 -11.98 -6.14
C VAL A 113 -0.79 -11.51 -6.18
N SER A 114 0.14 -12.42 -5.94
CA SER A 114 1.56 -12.21 -6.18
C SER A 114 1.96 -13.05 -7.39
N ASP A 115 2.58 -12.42 -8.39
CA ASP A 115 3.25 -13.17 -9.44
C ASP A 115 4.44 -13.91 -8.81
N GLY A 116 4.63 -15.18 -9.18
CA GLY A 116 5.83 -15.92 -8.80
C GLY A 116 7.10 -15.24 -9.33
N PRO A 117 8.30 -15.65 -8.89
CA PRO A 117 9.53 -15.09 -9.44
C PRO A 117 9.47 -15.19 -10.97
N SER A 118 9.55 -14.04 -11.64
CA SER A 118 9.64 -13.99 -13.10
C SER A 118 10.85 -14.82 -13.49
N GLY A 119 10.60 -16.00 -14.08
CA GLY A 119 11.66 -16.85 -14.59
C GLY A 119 12.34 -16.15 -15.75
N GLU A 120 13.47 -15.52 -15.47
CA GLU A 120 14.55 -15.24 -16.42
C GLU A 120 15.74 -16.14 -16.08
#